data_AF-A0A955XJE5-F1
#
_entry.id   AF-A0A955XJE5-F1
#
_cell.length_a   1.000
_cell.length_b   1.000
_cell.length_c   1.000
_cell.angle_alpha   90.00
_cell.angle_beta   90.00
_cell.angle_gamma   90.00
#
_symmetry.space_group_name_H-M   'P 1'
#
loop_
_entity.id
_entity.type
_entity.pdbx_description
1 polymer ?
#
loop_
_entity_poly.entity_id
_entity_poly.type
_entity_poly.pdbx_seq_one_letter_code
_entity_poly.pdbx_strand_id
1 'polypeptide(L)' 'MSALVTITDPRAPAPPRVRHREPGPRPDWLRVRYHRNDTFRELERLKDGLDLVTVCEEARCPNIDECWSAGTA' A
#
# COMPACT_ATOMS: atom_id res chain seq x y z
N MET A 1 -22.03 26.77 23.99
CA MET A 1 -22.55 25.57 23.31
C MET A 1 -21.79 25.43 21.99
N SER A 2 -20.75 24.60 21.96
CA SER A 2 -19.93 24.39 20.76
C SER A 2 -20.49 23.19 20.00
N ALA A 3 -20.97 23.41 18.77
CA ALA A 3 -21.43 22.31 17.93
C ALA A 3 -20.19 21.56 17.40
N LEU A 4 -20.07 20.29 17.77
CA LEU A 4 -19.08 19.40 17.16
C LEU A 4 -19.47 19.20 15.69
N VAL A 5 -18.68 19.75 14.78
CA VAL A 5 -18.80 19.46 13.35
C VAL A 5 -18.27 18.05 13.13
N THR A 6 -19.17 17.08 12.93
CA THR A 6 -18.79 15.72 12.57
C THR A 6 -18.49 15.65 11.07
N ILE A 7 -17.56 14.79 10.67
CA ILE A 7 -17.11 14.58 9.27
C ILE A 7 -18.27 14.24 8.31
N THR A 8 -19.44 13.89 8.85
CA THR A 8 -20.66 13.56 8.12
C THR A 8 -21.64 14.72 7.93
N ASP A 9 -21.30 15.96 8.31
CA ASP A 9 -22.20 17.10 8.11
C ASP A 9 -22.44 17.36 6.60
N PRO A 10 -23.68 17.20 6.10
CA PRO A 10 -23.99 17.41 4.68
C PRO A 10 -23.91 18.88 4.26
N ARG A 11 -23.76 19.82 5.20
CA ARG A 11 -23.52 21.24 4.94
C ARG A 11 -22.04 21.61 4.97
N ALA A 12 -21.15 20.67 5.24
CA ALA A 12 -19.72 20.91 5.15
C ALA A 12 -19.33 21.28 3.71
N PRO A 13 -18.49 22.33 3.51
CA PRO A 13 -18.00 22.65 2.18
C PRO A 13 -17.17 21.47 1.64
N ALA A 14 -17.33 21.18 0.35
CA ALA A 14 -16.50 20.17 -0.31
C ALA A 14 -15.02 20.50 -0.12
N PRO A 15 -14.15 19.50 0.09
CA PRO A 15 -12.72 19.75 0.23
C PRO A 15 -12.19 20.45 -1.04
N PRO A 16 -11.18 21.32 -0.90
CA PRO A 16 -10.59 21.99 -2.05
C PRO A 16 -10.09 20.94 -3.06
N ARG A 17 -10.39 21.16 -4.35
CA ARG A 17 -9.85 20.29 -5.40
C ARG A 17 -8.35 20.46 -5.46
N VAL A 18 -7.61 19.46 -5.01
CA VAL A 18 -6.16 19.40 -5.16
C VAL A 18 -5.87 19.22 -6.65
N ARG A 19 -5.12 20.15 -7.26
CA ARG A 19 -4.68 19.98 -8.65
C ARG A 19 -3.66 18.83 -8.69
N HIS A 20 -4.05 17.70 -9.26
CA HIS A 20 -3.12 16.60 -9.50
C HIS A 20 -2.17 17.02 -10.63
N ARG A 21 -0.92 17.34 -10.28
CA ARG A 21 0.17 17.36 -11.26
C ARG A 21 0.54 15.93 -11.61
N GLU A 22 0.95 15.69 -12.85
CA GLU A 22 1.66 14.46 -13.22
C GLU A 22 2.76 14.21 -12.19
N PRO A 23 2.76 13.03 -11.52
CA PRO A 23 3.79 12.73 -10.54
C PRO A 23 5.16 12.78 -11.20
N GLY A 24 6.03 13.65 -10.68
CA GLY A 24 7.44 13.56 -11.00
C GLY A 24 8.01 12.21 -10.56
N PRO A 25 9.26 11.89 -10.95
CA PRO A 25 9.91 10.67 -10.48
C PRO A 25 9.89 10.62 -8.95
N ARG A 26 9.58 9.44 -8.38
CA ARG A 26 9.65 9.23 -6.93
C ARG A 26 11.04 9.60 -6.43
N PRO A 27 11.20 10.33 -5.32
CA PRO A 27 12.52 10.69 -4.79
C PRO A 27 13.29 9.44 -4.35
N ASP A 28 14.62 9.53 -4.30
CA ASP A 28 15.49 8.37 -4.02
C ASP A 28 15.17 7.68 -2.70
N TRP A 29 14.84 8.44 -1.65
CA TRP A 29 14.50 7.90 -0.33
C TRP A 29 13.16 7.13 -0.29
N LEU A 30 12.30 7.30 -1.29
CA LEU A 30 11.01 6.59 -1.40
C LEU A 30 11.11 5.32 -2.25
N ARG A 31 12.28 5.03 -2.84
CA ARG A 31 12.48 3.84 -3.66
C ARG A 31 13.06 2.72 -2.81
N VAL A 32 12.46 1.55 -2.93
CA VAL A 32 12.96 0.30 -2.33
C VAL A 32 13.84 -0.45 -3.32
N ARG A 33 14.73 -1.30 -2.81
CA ARG A 33 15.42 -2.31 -3.62
C ARG A 33 14.59 -3.60 -3.64
N TYR A 34 14.76 -4.38 -4.69
CA TYR A 34 13.98 -5.60 -4.92
C TYR A 34 14.89 -6.83 -5.00
N HIS A 35 14.82 -7.69 -3.99
CA HIS A 35 15.72 -8.82 -3.77
C HIS A 35 14.99 -10.04 -3.18
N ARG A 36 14.34 -10.83 -4.04
CA ARG A 36 13.65 -12.06 -3.63
C ARG A 36 14.64 -13.13 -3.18
N ASN A 37 14.61 -13.48 -1.89
CA ASN A 37 15.35 -14.61 -1.33
C ASN A 37 14.56 -15.94 -1.47
N ASP A 38 15.07 -17.03 -0.91
CA ASP A 38 14.39 -18.32 -0.99
C ASP A 38 13.11 -18.39 -0.15
N THR A 39 13.08 -17.75 1.03
CA THR A 39 11.88 -17.62 1.87
C THR A 39 10.74 -16.92 1.12
N PHE A 40 11.06 -15.85 0.39
CA PHE A 40 10.09 -15.16 -0.46
C PHE A 40 9.46 -16.14 -1.46
N ARG A 41 10.29 -16.94 -2.15
CA ARG A 41 9.84 -17.90 -3.16
C ARG A 41 9.03 -19.04 -2.54
N GLU A 42 9.35 -19.45 -1.32
CA GLU A 42 8.57 -20.45 -0.59
C GLU A 42 7.17 -19.93 -0.27
N LEU A 43 7.08 -18.71 0.27
CA LEU A 43 5.79 -18.08 0.58
C LEU A 43 4.97 -17.80 -0.69
N GLU A 44 5.62 -17.35 -1.77
CA GLU A 44 5.00 -17.16 -3.09
C GLU A 44 4.36 -18.47 -3.59
N ARG A 45 5.12 -19.58 -3.57
CA ARG A 45 4.60 -20.91 -3.97
C ARG A 45 3.50 -21.42 -3.06
N LEU A 46 3.61 -21.22 -1.74
CA LEU A 46 2.61 -21.67 -0.79
C LEU A 46 1.28 -20.95 -1.04
N LYS A 47 1.32 -19.62 -1.15
CA LYS A 47 0.15 -18.79 -1.46
C LYS A 47 -0.48 -19.19 -2.78
N ASP A 48 0.32 -19.36 -3.84
CA ASP A 48 -0.15 -19.78 -5.15
C ASP A 48 -0.78 -21.17 -5.12
N GLY A 49 -0.17 -22.13 -4.39
CA GLY A 49 -0.71 -23.48 -4.24
C GLY A 49 -2.02 -23.55 -3.44
N LEU A 50 -2.38 -22.47 -2.73
CA LEU A 50 -3.63 -22.34 -2.00
C LEU A 50 -4.65 -21.45 -2.72
N ASP A 51 -4.36 -20.99 -3.94
CA ASP A 51 -5.18 -20.05 -4.71
C ASP A 51 -5.54 -18.78 -3.91
N LEU A 52 -4.59 -18.28 -3.10
CA LEU A 52 -4.78 -17.10 -2.26
C LEU A 52 -4.27 -15.82 -2.94
N VAL A 53 -5.00 -14.74 -2.68
CA VAL A 53 -4.62 -13.37 -3.07
C VAL A 53 -4.31 -12.57 -1.81
N THR A 54 -3.23 -11.79 -1.83
CA THR A 54 -2.82 -10.97 -0.69
C THR A 54 -2.95 -9.48 -1.00
N VAL A 55 -3.18 -8.67 0.05
CA VAL A 55 -3.11 -7.20 -0.08
C VAL A 55 -1.71 -6.74 -0.54
N CYS A 56 -0.66 -7.51 -0.22
CA CYS A 56 0.70 -7.23 -0.68
C CYS A 56 0.78 -7.14 -2.21
N GLU A 57 0.10 -8.04 -2.91
CA GLU A 57 0.09 -8.11 -4.37
C GLU A 57 -0.89 -7.10 -4.98
N GLU A 58 -2.13 -7.08 -4.49
CA GLU A 58 -3.20 -6.21 -5.03
C GLU A 58 -2.86 -4.73 -4.87
N ALA A 59 -2.30 -4.35 -3.72
CA ALA A 59 -1.91 -2.97 -3.47
C ALA A 59 -0.54 -2.61 -4.09
N ARG A 60 0.17 -3.58 -4.69
CA ARG A 60 1.55 -3.42 -5.16
C ARG A 60 2.44 -2.85 -4.06
N CYS A 61 2.37 -3.48 -2.88
CA CYS A 61 3.05 -3.01 -1.68
C CYS A 61 4.57 -2.92 -1.95
N PRO A 62 5.21 -1.76 -1.72
CA PRO A 62 6.65 -1.61 -1.93
C PRO A 62 7.48 -2.51 -0.99
N ASN A 63 6.88 -2.99 0.10
CA ASN A 63 7.56 -3.79 1.12
C ASN A 63 7.35 -5.30 0.94
N ILE A 64 6.72 -5.74 -0.16
CA ILE A 64 6.44 -7.17 -0.39
C ILE A 64 7.70 -8.03 -0.31
N ASP A 65 8.83 -7.49 -0.76
CA ASP A 65 10.11 -8.19 -0.76
C ASP A 65 10.62 -8.45 0.67
N GLU A 66 10.66 -7.42 1.53
CA GLU A 66 11.12 -7.56 2.91
C GLU A 66 10.16 -8.38 3.77
N CYS A 67 8.84 -8.18 3.62
CA CYS A 67 7.83 -8.89 4.40
C CYS A 67 7.89 -10.40 4.11
N TRP A 68 7.80 -10.79 2.83
CA TRP A 68 7.76 -12.20 2.47
C TRP A 68 9.11 -12.89 2.69
N SER A 69 10.23 -12.17 2.49
CA SER A 69 11.57 -12.66 2.85
C SER A 69 11.73 -12.92 4.34
N ALA A 70 10.97 -12.24 5.19
CA ALA A 70 10.89 -12.46 6.63
C ALA A 70 9.81 -13.48 7.03
N GLY A 71 9.11 -14.11 6.08
CA GLY A 71 8.07 -15.10 6.33
C GLY A 71 6.75 -14.51 6.85
N THR A 72 6.45 -13.24 6.54
CA THR A 72 5.20 -12.57 6.91
C THR A 72 4.51 -11.95 5.69
N ALA A 73 3.18 -11.86 5.72
CA ALA A 73 2.35 -11.30 4.64
C ALA A 73 1.20 -10.46 5.22
#